data_AF-K1L797-F1
#
_entry.id   AF-K1L797-F1
#
_cell.length_a   1.000
_cell.length_b   1.000
_cell.length_c   1.000
_cell.angle_alpha   90.00
_cell.angle_beta   90.00
_cell.angle_gamma   90.00
#
_symmetry.space_group_name_H-M   'P 1'
#
loop_
_entity.id
_entity.type
_entity.pdbx_description
1 polymer ?
#
loop_
_entity_poly.entity_id
_entity_poly.type
_entity_poly.pdbx_seq_one_letter_code
_entity_poly.pdbx_strand_id
1 'polypeptide(L)'
;MDWFLNLQKSFPEISLHIIGHCPLPEFEKMLKEMADRNKGIRLDISPIPVPYAQILEAYRSADMVLLPYRQIPSISPKIPSKLYECLAMGIPFLHSPNALWHSFSDKYQAGFEVDFTLNDQGKEIMARLRSSKFYNKAFPYEAFWAHKEKAQLQDLVNQLINSKH
;
A
#
# COMPACT_ATOMS: atom_id res chain seq x y z
N MET A 1 8.28 1.68 -11.82
CA MET A 1 7.42 2.05 -12.98
C MET A 1 7.47 1.00 -14.07
N ASP A 2 8.63 0.40 -14.36
CA ASP A 2 8.79 -0.58 -15.44
C ASP A 2 7.79 -1.75 -15.39
N TRP A 3 7.54 -2.30 -14.20
CA TRP A 3 6.54 -3.35 -14.00
C TRP A 3 5.15 -2.94 -14.51
N PHE A 4 4.69 -1.73 -14.15
CA PHE A 4 3.40 -1.20 -14.59
C PHE A 4 3.39 -0.95 -16.10
N LEU A 5 4.46 -0.35 -16.64
CA LEU A 5 4.60 -0.13 -18.08
C LEU A 5 4.54 -1.45 -18.86
N ASN A 6 5.12 -2.51 -18.33
CA ASN A 6 5.04 -3.82 -18.96
C ASN A 6 3.62 -4.41 -18.89
N LEU A 7 2.97 -4.31 -17.72
CA LEU A 7 1.60 -4.75 -17.53
C LEU A 7 0.64 -4.04 -18.51
N GLN A 8 0.78 -2.72 -18.65
CA GLN A 8 -0.07 -1.89 -19.49
C GLN A 8 -0.01 -2.24 -20.98
N LYS A 9 1.09 -2.83 -21.47
CA LYS A 9 1.17 -3.34 -22.87
C LYS A 9 0.06 -4.35 -23.19
N SER A 10 -0.34 -5.15 -22.19
CA SER A 10 -1.41 -6.15 -22.33
C SER A 10 -2.77 -5.64 -21.86
N PHE A 11 -2.80 -4.58 -21.06
CA PHE A 11 -3.98 -4.02 -20.44
C PHE A 11 -3.94 -2.50 -20.56
N PRO A 12 -4.19 -1.92 -21.75
CA PRO A 12 -4.04 -0.48 -22.00
C PRO A 12 -5.02 0.38 -21.20
N GLU A 13 -6.08 -0.21 -20.63
CA GLU A 13 -7.10 0.46 -19.84
C GLU A 13 -6.64 0.85 -18.43
N ILE A 14 -5.56 0.23 -17.92
CA ILE A 14 -5.10 0.51 -16.56
C ILE A 14 -4.35 1.83 -16.48
N SER A 15 -4.47 2.48 -15.33
CA SER A 15 -3.73 3.69 -15.00
C SER A 15 -3.01 3.56 -13.66
N LEU A 16 -1.88 4.24 -13.52
CA LEU A 16 -1.10 4.34 -12.29
C LEU A 16 -1.11 5.77 -11.80
N HIS A 17 -1.59 5.97 -10.57
CA HIS A 17 -1.46 7.24 -9.85
C HIS A 17 -0.34 7.13 -8.83
N ILE A 18 0.65 8.01 -8.95
CA ILE A 18 1.73 8.15 -7.96
C ILE A 18 1.57 9.51 -7.29
N ILE A 19 1.35 9.50 -5.98
CA ILE A 19 1.18 10.68 -5.15
C ILE A 19 2.13 10.62 -3.96
N GLY A 20 2.78 11.74 -3.65
CA GLY A 20 3.58 11.83 -2.43
C GLY A 20 4.72 12.83 -2.48
N HIS A 21 5.49 12.84 -1.40
CA HIS A 21 6.64 13.71 -1.25
C HIS A 21 7.85 13.16 -2.03
N CYS A 22 8.46 13.99 -2.86
CA CYS A 22 9.66 13.70 -3.63
C CYS A 22 10.69 14.83 -3.42
N PRO A 23 11.55 14.76 -2.40
CA PRO A 23 12.47 15.85 -2.08
C PRO A 23 13.69 15.92 -3.01
N LEU A 24 13.96 14.88 -3.79
CA LEU A 24 15.13 14.80 -4.67
C LEU A 24 14.78 15.31 -6.08
N PRO A 25 15.32 16.47 -6.52
CA PRO A 25 14.94 17.07 -7.80
C PRO A 25 15.28 16.21 -9.02
N GLU A 26 16.41 15.50 -8.99
CA GLU A 26 16.81 14.61 -10.08
C GLU A 26 15.83 13.43 -10.23
N PHE A 27 15.37 12.88 -9.10
CA PHE A 27 14.38 11.81 -9.10
C PHE A 27 13.01 12.31 -9.53
N GLU A 28 12.60 13.51 -9.10
CA GLU A 28 11.38 14.15 -9.56
C GLU A 28 11.39 14.33 -11.08
N LYS A 29 12.50 14.85 -11.63
CA LYS A 29 12.69 15.00 -13.08
C LYS A 29 12.57 13.67 -13.80
N MET A 30 13.24 12.64 -13.31
CA MET A 30 13.16 11.28 -13.88
C MET A 30 11.71 10.76 -13.90
N LEU A 31 10.96 10.90 -12.80
CA LEU A 31 9.56 10.46 -12.73
C LEU A 31 8.65 11.25 -13.69
N LYS A 32 8.86 12.56 -13.83
CA LYS A 32 8.12 13.40 -14.79
C LYS A 32 8.38 12.97 -16.22
N GLU A 33 9.64 12.78 -16.60
CA GLU A 33 10.00 12.31 -17.95
C GLU A 33 9.38 10.94 -18.28
N MET A 34 9.29 10.04 -17.30
CA MET A 34 8.61 8.75 -17.46
C MET A 34 7.09 8.90 -17.62
N ALA A 35 6.46 9.78 -16.84
CA ALA A 35 5.04 10.05 -16.91
C ALA A 35 4.64 10.77 -18.22
N ASP A 36 5.43 11.75 -18.68
CA ASP A 36 5.16 12.48 -19.92
C ASP A 36 5.14 11.58 -21.16
N ARG A 37 5.92 10.48 -21.11
CA ARG A 37 5.95 9.47 -22.18
C ARG A 37 4.79 8.47 -22.12
N ASN A 38 3.97 8.49 -21.07
CA ASN A 38 2.89 7.53 -20.88
C ASN A 38 1.64 8.15 -20.25
N LYS A 39 0.58 8.27 -21.04
CA LYS A 39 -0.70 8.86 -20.62
C LYS A 39 -1.44 8.09 -19.51
N GLY A 40 -1.09 6.84 -19.25
CA GLY A 40 -1.66 6.08 -18.14
C GLY A 40 -0.95 6.31 -16.81
N ILE A 41 0.08 7.15 -16.75
CA ILE A 41 0.72 7.54 -15.49
C ILE A 41 0.28 8.95 -15.12
N ARG A 42 -0.38 9.08 -13.97
CA ARG A 42 -0.66 10.36 -13.31
C ARG A 42 0.33 10.55 -12.16
N LEU A 43 0.99 11.70 -12.14
CA LEU A 43 2.04 12.01 -11.17
C LEU A 43 1.66 13.26 -10.37
N ASP A 44 1.30 13.09 -9.09
CA ASP A 44 1.02 14.16 -8.14
C ASP A 44 2.10 14.15 -7.03
N ILE A 45 3.34 14.45 -7.41
CA ILE A 45 4.49 14.49 -6.48
C ILE A 45 4.90 15.92 -6.14
N SER A 46 5.44 16.13 -4.95
CA SER A 46 5.80 17.45 -4.45
C SER A 46 7.14 17.49 -3.70
N PRO A 47 7.97 18.54 -3.87
CA PRO A 47 9.19 18.73 -3.08
C PRO A 47 8.92 19.09 -1.62
N ILE A 48 7.65 19.30 -1.25
CA ILE A 48 7.19 19.44 0.14
C ILE A 48 6.20 18.32 0.48
N PRO A 49 5.98 18.02 1.77
CA PRO A 49 5.00 17.01 2.16
C PRO A 49 3.60 17.30 1.59
N VAL A 50 3.01 16.30 0.92
CA VAL A 50 1.64 16.37 0.41
C VAL A 50 0.67 16.22 1.59
N PRO A 51 -0.39 17.05 1.68
CA PRO A 51 -1.40 16.92 2.73
C PRO A 51 -1.99 15.51 2.76
N TYR A 52 -2.03 14.91 3.94
CA TYR A 52 -2.46 13.52 4.10
C TYR A 52 -3.88 13.26 3.57
N ALA A 53 -4.79 14.24 3.69
CA ALA A 53 -6.13 14.15 3.13
C ALA A 53 -6.14 13.90 1.60
N GLN A 54 -5.18 14.46 0.85
CA GLN A 54 -5.07 14.22 -0.59
C GLN A 54 -4.59 12.80 -0.90
N ILE A 55 -3.71 12.24 -0.05
CA ILE A 55 -3.27 10.85 -0.16
C ILE A 55 -4.46 9.90 0.09
N LEU A 56 -5.27 10.18 1.12
CA LEU A 56 -6.46 9.39 1.41
C LEU A 56 -7.50 9.46 0.27
N GLU A 57 -7.67 10.62 -0.36
CA GLU A 57 -8.55 10.76 -1.51
C GLU A 57 -8.07 9.93 -2.71
N ALA A 58 -6.76 9.95 -2.98
CA ALA A 58 -6.16 9.11 -4.02
C ALA A 58 -6.43 7.61 -3.75
N TYR A 59 -6.31 7.18 -2.49
CA TYR A 59 -6.63 5.81 -2.08
C TYR A 59 -8.10 5.47 -2.37
N ARG A 60 -9.05 6.33 -1.94
CA ARG A 60 -10.49 6.12 -2.16
C ARG A 60 -10.88 6.05 -3.64
N SER A 61 -10.16 6.79 -4.49
CA SER A 61 -10.41 6.80 -5.94
C SER A 61 -9.78 5.62 -6.69
N ALA A 62 -8.89 4.87 -6.05
CA ALA A 62 -8.17 3.77 -6.68
C ALA A 62 -8.90 2.45 -6.50
N ASP A 63 -8.90 1.61 -7.54
CA ASP A 63 -9.41 0.23 -7.45
C ASP A 63 -8.54 -0.65 -6.53
N MET A 64 -7.25 -0.31 -6.43
CA MET A 64 -6.29 -0.96 -5.54
C MET A 64 -5.06 -0.11 -5.27
N VAL A 65 -4.35 -0.46 -4.21
CA VAL A 65 -3.07 0.15 -3.83
C VAL A 65 -1.89 -0.80 -4.12
N LEU A 66 -0.81 -0.26 -4.66
CA LEU A 66 0.43 -1.00 -4.88
C LEU A 66 1.44 -0.69 -3.77
N LEU A 67 2.03 -1.73 -3.18
CA LEU A 67 3.02 -1.64 -2.09
C LEU A 67 4.32 -2.35 -2.50
N PRO A 68 5.03 -1.86 -3.54
CA PRO A 68 6.22 -2.50 -4.11
C PRO A 68 7.49 -2.22 -3.27
N TYR A 69 7.44 -2.52 -1.97
CA TYR A 69 8.57 -2.32 -1.08
C TYR A 69 9.72 -3.28 -1.39
N ARG A 70 10.96 -2.76 -1.36
CA ARG A 70 12.16 -3.58 -1.37
C ARG A 70 12.35 -4.24 0.00
N GLN A 71 12.49 -5.56 0.02
CA GLN A 71 12.69 -6.34 1.26
C GLN A 71 14.13 -6.18 1.77
N ILE A 72 14.38 -5.08 2.49
CA ILE A 72 15.64 -4.82 3.19
C ILE A 72 15.47 -5.10 4.70
N PRO A 73 16.55 -5.38 5.45
CA PRO A 73 16.47 -5.78 6.87
C PRO A 73 15.72 -4.79 7.79
N SER A 74 15.68 -3.50 7.44
CA SER A 74 14.97 -2.47 8.21
C SER A 74 13.45 -2.40 7.93
N ILE A 75 12.99 -3.03 6.83
CA ILE A 75 11.60 -3.05 6.37
C ILE A 75 10.97 -4.42 6.58
N SER A 76 11.65 -5.51 6.19
CA SER A 76 11.08 -6.85 6.16
C SER A 76 10.49 -7.36 7.49
N PRO A 77 10.98 -6.99 8.70
CA PRO A 77 10.39 -7.46 9.95
C PRO A 77 9.20 -6.62 10.44
N LYS A 78 8.78 -5.57 9.72
CA LYS A 78 7.72 -4.63 10.14
C LYS A 78 6.51 -4.72 9.23
N ILE A 79 5.33 -4.43 9.75
CA ILE A 79 4.13 -4.19 8.94
C ILE A 79 4.06 -2.68 8.63
N PRO A 80 4.14 -2.25 7.36
CA PRO A 80 3.99 -0.85 7.00
C PRO A 80 2.62 -0.31 7.41
N SER A 81 2.56 0.93 7.90
CA SER A 81 1.29 1.61 8.23
C SER A 81 0.30 1.62 7.07
N LYS A 82 0.79 1.57 5.84
CA LYS A 82 -0.01 1.61 4.61
C LYS A 82 -0.91 0.39 4.46
N LEU A 83 -0.52 -0.77 5.00
CA LEU A 83 -1.38 -1.95 5.01
C LEU A 83 -2.56 -1.74 5.98
N TYR A 84 -2.33 -1.13 7.14
CA TYR A 84 -3.40 -0.77 8.08
C TYR A 84 -4.34 0.28 7.48
N GLU A 85 -3.80 1.28 6.79
CA GLU A 85 -4.60 2.29 6.07
C GLU A 85 -5.52 1.64 5.02
N CYS A 86 -4.98 0.72 4.19
CA CYS A 86 -5.78 -0.01 3.21
C CYS A 86 -6.86 -0.87 3.88
N LEU A 87 -6.53 -1.58 4.97
CA LEU A 87 -7.51 -2.36 5.73
C LEU A 87 -8.64 -1.50 6.29
N ALA A 88 -8.31 -0.39 6.95
CA ALA A 88 -9.30 0.49 7.56
C ALA A 88 -10.25 1.10 6.52
N MET A 89 -9.77 1.32 5.30
CA MET A 89 -10.57 1.86 4.18
C MET A 89 -11.26 0.79 3.33
N GLY A 90 -10.96 -0.50 3.54
CA GLY A 90 -11.50 -1.57 2.71
C GLY A 90 -10.98 -1.56 1.27
N ILE A 91 -9.77 -1.07 1.02
CA ILE A 91 -9.19 -0.94 -0.32
C ILE A 91 -8.21 -2.09 -0.59
N PRO A 92 -8.44 -2.90 -1.64
CA PRO A 92 -7.55 -4.00 -1.97
C PRO A 92 -6.11 -3.54 -2.24
N PHE A 93 -5.12 -4.37 -1.91
CA PHE A 93 -3.73 -4.03 -2.17
C PHE A 93 -2.89 -5.20 -2.70
N LEU A 94 -1.88 -4.87 -3.50
CA LEU A 94 -0.83 -5.79 -3.95
C LEU A 94 0.46 -5.41 -3.22
N HIS A 95 1.14 -6.40 -2.64
CA HIS A 95 2.36 -6.15 -1.87
C HIS A 95 3.50 -7.06 -2.30
N SER A 96 4.74 -6.59 -2.11
CA SER A 96 5.92 -7.43 -2.33
C SER A 96 5.87 -8.69 -1.46
N PRO A 97 6.53 -9.80 -1.87
CA PRO A 97 6.59 -11.02 -1.08
C PRO A 97 7.15 -10.77 0.32
N ASN A 98 6.39 -11.13 1.34
CA ASN A 98 6.76 -11.00 2.74
C ASN A 98 5.79 -11.82 3.59
N ALA A 99 6.29 -12.82 4.34
CA ALA A 99 5.47 -13.73 5.11
C ALA A 99 4.57 -13.05 6.17
N LEU A 100 5.05 -11.96 6.79
CA LEU A 100 4.24 -11.19 7.75
C LEU A 100 3.09 -10.48 7.04
N TRP A 101 3.37 -9.87 5.89
CA TRP A 101 2.36 -9.13 5.12
C TRP A 101 1.36 -10.08 4.47
N HIS A 102 1.81 -11.24 4.01
CA HIS A 102 0.94 -12.30 3.52
C HIS A 102 -0.04 -12.78 4.59
N SER A 103 0.46 -13.09 5.78
CA SER A 103 -0.38 -13.51 6.90
C SER A 103 -1.39 -12.43 7.27
N PHE A 104 -0.97 -11.16 7.20
CA PHE A 104 -1.81 -10.00 7.47
C PHE A 104 -2.90 -9.78 6.40
N SER A 105 -2.55 -9.89 5.11
CA SER A 105 -3.47 -9.68 3.99
C SER A 105 -4.45 -10.86 3.84
N ASP A 106 -3.98 -12.10 4.01
CA ASP A 106 -4.82 -13.29 3.88
C ASP A 106 -5.91 -13.33 4.96
N LYS A 107 -5.60 -12.92 6.20
CA LYS A 107 -6.57 -12.87 7.31
C LYS A 107 -7.87 -12.15 6.96
N TYR A 108 -7.82 -11.16 6.07
CA TYR A 108 -8.97 -10.37 5.64
C TYR A 108 -9.34 -10.57 4.16
N GLN A 109 -8.57 -11.36 3.42
CA GLN A 109 -8.59 -11.36 1.95
C GLN A 109 -8.52 -9.94 1.40
N ALA A 110 -7.62 -9.13 1.95
CA ALA A 110 -7.48 -7.72 1.59
C ALA A 110 -6.52 -7.50 0.41
N GLY A 111 -5.80 -8.53 0.00
CA GLY A 111 -4.74 -8.39 -0.98
C GLY A 111 -3.99 -9.68 -1.24
N PHE A 112 -2.97 -9.60 -2.08
CA PHE A 112 -2.05 -10.72 -2.29
C PHE A 112 -0.66 -10.28 -2.74
N GLU A 113 0.27 -11.24 -2.71
CA GLU A 113 1.67 -11.05 -3.05
C GLU A 113 1.90 -10.95 -4.56
N VAL A 114 2.71 -9.97 -4.96
CA VAL A 114 3.20 -9.81 -6.33
C VAL A 114 4.69 -9.52 -6.28
N ASP A 115 5.47 -10.25 -7.07
CA ASP A 115 6.87 -9.91 -7.29
C ASP A 115 6.98 -8.82 -8.37
N PHE A 116 7.06 -7.57 -7.93
CA PHE A 116 7.19 -6.41 -8.81
C PHE A 116 8.52 -6.35 -9.59
N THR A 117 9.45 -7.29 -9.37
CA THR A 117 10.68 -7.40 -10.17
C THR A 117 10.50 -8.27 -11.40
N LEU A 118 9.42 -9.06 -11.46
CA LEU A 118 9.12 -9.97 -12.57
C LEU A 118 8.08 -9.36 -13.50
N ASN A 119 8.46 -9.16 -14.76
CA ASN A 119 7.62 -8.51 -15.76
C ASN A 119 6.59 -9.45 -16.40
N ASP A 120 6.82 -10.77 -16.37
CA ASP A 120 6.05 -11.75 -17.16
C ASP A 120 4.79 -12.27 -16.46
N GLN A 121 4.51 -11.80 -15.24
CA GLN A 121 3.38 -12.25 -14.42
C GLN A 121 2.07 -11.52 -14.70
N GLY A 122 2.06 -10.53 -15.60
CA GLY A 122 0.94 -9.60 -15.74
C GLY A 122 -0.42 -10.26 -16.06
N LYS A 123 -0.45 -11.28 -16.92
CA LYS A 123 -1.68 -11.99 -17.26
C LYS A 123 -2.25 -12.78 -16.07
N GLU A 124 -1.38 -13.44 -15.32
CA GLU A 124 -1.77 -14.21 -14.12
C GLU A 124 -2.31 -13.28 -13.04
N ILE A 125 -1.63 -12.17 -12.79
CA ILE A 125 -2.04 -11.15 -11.82
C ILE A 125 -3.42 -10.60 -12.18
N MET A 126 -3.65 -10.23 -13.45
CA MET A 126 -4.95 -9.72 -13.88
C MET A 126 -6.05 -10.77 -13.84
N ALA A 127 -5.76 -12.03 -14.17
CA ALA A 127 -6.72 -13.12 -14.02
C ALA A 127 -7.12 -13.30 -12.54
N ARG A 128 -6.13 -13.29 -11.64
CA ARG A 128 -6.36 -13.38 -10.20
C ARG A 128 -7.19 -12.21 -9.69
N LEU A 129 -6.85 -10.98 -10.07
CA LEU A 129 -7.60 -9.77 -9.71
C LEU A 129 -9.08 -9.86 -10.11
N ARG A 130 -9.37 -10.28 -11.34
CA ARG A 130 -10.76 -10.42 -11.86
C ARG A 130 -11.55 -11.51 -11.15
N SER A 131 -10.89 -12.56 -10.68
CA SER A 131 -11.52 -13.69 -9.99
C SER A 131 -11.66 -13.49 -8.47
N SER A 132 -10.91 -12.53 -7.90
CA SER A 132 -10.82 -12.34 -6.45
C SER A 132 -12.04 -11.62 -5.88
N LYS A 133 -12.47 -12.05 -4.70
CA LYS A 133 -13.43 -11.31 -3.86
C LYS A 133 -12.69 -10.79 -2.64
N PHE A 134 -12.45 -9.48 -2.60
CA PHE A 134 -11.74 -8.86 -1.49
C PHE A 134 -12.67 -8.58 -0.32
N TYR A 135 -12.12 -8.56 0.90
CA TYR A 135 -12.83 -8.21 2.14
C TYR A 135 -14.11 -9.05 2.40
N ASN A 136 -14.06 -10.34 2.08
CA ASN A 136 -15.16 -11.27 2.35
C ASN A 136 -15.04 -12.00 3.72
N LYS A 137 -13.99 -11.68 4.49
CA LYS A 137 -13.74 -12.21 5.84
C LYS A 137 -14.19 -11.19 6.91
N ALA A 138 -13.84 -11.45 8.17
CA ALA A 138 -14.18 -10.60 9.30
C ALA A 138 -13.71 -9.14 9.13
N PHE A 139 -14.41 -8.20 9.79
CA PHE A 139 -14.04 -6.80 9.78
C PHE A 139 -12.66 -6.57 10.43
N PRO A 140 -11.76 -5.75 9.85
CA PRO A 140 -10.39 -5.59 10.32
C PRO A 140 -10.29 -4.64 11.51
N TYR A 141 -10.84 -5.04 12.66
CA TYR A 141 -10.81 -4.20 13.87
C TYR A 141 -9.40 -3.79 14.31
N GLU A 142 -8.38 -4.63 14.07
CA GLU A 142 -6.98 -4.31 14.39
C GLU A 142 -6.36 -3.22 13.51
N ALA A 143 -7.05 -2.75 12.47
CA ALA A 143 -6.66 -1.55 11.74
C ALA A 143 -7.02 -0.26 12.49
N PHE A 144 -7.85 -0.34 13.54
CA PHE A 144 -8.34 0.80 14.28
C PHE A 144 -7.74 0.85 15.69
N TRP A 145 -7.12 1.98 16.04
CA TRP A 145 -6.56 2.25 17.37
C TRP A 145 -7.53 2.01 18.53
N ALA A 146 -8.83 2.19 18.28
CA ALA A 146 -9.88 2.03 19.28
C ALA A 146 -10.16 0.58 19.68
N HIS A 147 -9.57 -0.41 18.99
CA HIS A 147 -9.87 -1.82 19.23
C HIS A 147 -9.24 -2.37 20.51
N LYS A 148 -7.89 -2.38 20.62
CA LYS A 148 -7.20 -2.95 21.80
C LYS A 148 -6.07 -2.07 22.30
N GLU A 149 -5.37 -1.42 21.39
CA GLU A 149 -4.15 -0.66 21.61
C GLU A 149 -4.39 0.51 22.56
N LYS A 150 -5.51 1.22 22.39
CA LYS A 150 -5.90 2.31 23.30
C LYS A 150 -6.04 1.82 24.75
N ALA A 151 -6.78 0.74 24.97
CA ALA A 151 -7.03 0.21 26.30
C ALA A 151 -5.74 -0.34 26.94
N GLN A 152 -4.96 -1.12 26.18
CA GLN A 152 -3.69 -1.67 26.64
C GLN A 152 -2.68 -0.58 27.04
N LEU A 153 -2.62 0.50 26.26
CA LEU A 153 -1.77 1.65 26.60
C LEU A 153 -2.25 2.35 27.87
N GLN A 154 -3.56 2.56 28.02
CA GLN A 154 -4.14 3.15 29.24
C GLN A 154 -3.83 2.29 30.47
N ASP A 155 -3.99 0.97 30.36
CA ASP A 155 -3.70 0.03 31.44
C ASP A 155 -2.21 0.03 31.82
N LEU A 156 -1.31 0.01 30.83
CA LEU A 156 0.13 0.07 31.05
C LEU A 156 0.52 1.38 31.76
N VAL A 157 -0.01 2.52 31.31
CA VAL A 157 0.24 3.82 31.94
C VAL A 157 -0.24 3.82 33.38
N ASN A 158 -1.45 3.29 33.65
CA ASN A 158 -1.98 3.18 35.01
C ASN A 158 -1.09 2.29 35.90
N GLN A 159 -0.60 1.18 35.37
CA GLN A 159 0.33 0.31 36.10
C GLN A 159 1.64 1.02 36.45
N LEU A 160 2.24 1.74 35.50
CA LEU A 160 3.51 2.46 35.71
C LEU A 160 3.38 3.65 36.68
N ILE A 161 2.22 4.31 36.71
CA ILE A 161 1.91 5.37 37.68
C ILE A 161 1.76 4.75 39.08
N ASN A 162 1.00 3.66 39.19
CA ASN A 162 0.71 3.03 40.48
C ASN A 162 1.90 2.22 41.04
N SER A 163 2.87 1.83 40.22
CA SER A 163 4.07 1.11 40.67
C SER A 163 5.18 2.00 41.23
N LYS A 164 5.00 3.32 41.25
CA LYS A 164 5.97 4.31 41.80
C LYS A 164 5.63 4.78 43.23
N HIS A 165 4.66 4.14 43.87
CA HIS A 165 4.30 4.31 45.28
C HIS A 165 4.36 2.95 45.99
#